data_AF-A0A1F5BM43-F1
#
_entry.id   AF-A0A1F5BM43-F1
#
_cell.length_a   1.000
_cell.length_b   1.000
_cell.length_c   1.000
_cell.angle_alpha   90.00
_cell.angle_beta   90.00
_cell.angle_gamma   90.00
#
_symmetry.space_group_name_H-M   'P 1'
#
loop_
_entity.id
_entity.type
_entity.pdbx_description
1 polymer ?
#
loop_
_entity_poly.entity_id
_entity_poly.type
_entity_poly.pdbx_seq_one_letter_code
_entity_poly.pdbx_strand_id
1 'polypeptide(L)'
;MEGAGPTNGKIRAINKIISSDNGISLDSIMAAMMGLKPDTIELLQVAKERNLGETDISNIIIDGELEVISGFKTPNNSILQRIRRTAGPHVFNFASVKPIVNHNKCKICKKCIEVCPVSAMNLTNKFPEVDRKKCISCFCCDEHCPYGAIILPSWPQDLYYRLKGK
;
A
#
# COMPACT_ATOMS: atom_id res chain seq x y z
N MET A 1 4.99 -10.68 -6.50
CA MET A 1 3.77 -11.13 -5.77
C MET A 1 2.61 -10.24 -6.19
N GLU A 2 1.41 -10.78 -6.22
CA GLU A 2 0.20 -10.07 -6.62
C GLU A 2 -0.78 -9.92 -5.43
N GLY A 3 -1.67 -8.93 -5.48
CA GLY A 3 -2.70 -8.68 -4.46
C GLY A 3 -2.23 -7.78 -3.30
N ALA A 4 -2.55 -8.15 -2.07
CA ALA A 4 -2.51 -7.28 -0.88
C ALA A 4 -1.11 -7.10 -0.24
N GLY A 5 -0.07 -6.85 -1.05
CA GLY A 5 1.26 -6.52 -0.54
C GLY A 5 2.02 -7.71 0.08
N PRO A 6 3.27 -7.50 0.54
CA PRO A 6 4.30 -8.54 0.77
C PRO A 6 3.86 -9.72 1.64
N THR A 7 3.09 -9.45 2.68
CA THR A 7 2.70 -10.46 3.68
C THR A 7 1.34 -11.09 3.41
N ASN A 8 0.40 -10.33 2.82
CA ASN A 8 -0.98 -10.77 2.59
C ASN A 8 -1.30 -11.05 1.12
N GLY A 9 -0.33 -10.89 0.22
CA GLY A 9 -0.43 -11.18 -1.20
C GLY A 9 -0.18 -12.64 -1.55
N LYS A 10 -0.32 -12.98 -2.83
CA LYS A 10 -0.04 -14.32 -3.36
C LYS A 10 1.26 -14.31 -4.15
N ILE A 11 2.15 -15.24 -3.85
CA ILE A 11 3.34 -15.47 -4.68
C ILE A 11 2.87 -15.93 -6.06
N ARG A 12 3.41 -15.28 -7.08
CA ARG A 12 3.16 -15.61 -8.48
C ARG A 12 4.51 -15.70 -9.19
N ALA A 13 4.81 -16.87 -9.73
CA ALA A 13 5.97 -17.05 -10.58
C ALA A 13 5.70 -16.35 -11.92
N ILE A 14 6.55 -15.38 -12.26
CA ILE A 14 6.49 -14.65 -13.54
C ILE A 14 7.65 -15.04 -14.46
N ASN A 15 8.69 -15.68 -13.93
CA ASN A 15 9.88 -16.15 -14.66
C ASN A 15 10.56 -15.05 -15.51
N LYS A 16 10.68 -13.84 -14.95
CA LYS A 16 11.35 -12.70 -15.57
C LYS A 16 12.40 -12.15 -14.59
N ILE A 17 13.52 -11.70 -15.12
CA ILE A 17 14.52 -10.89 -14.42
C ILE A 17 14.52 -9.55 -15.12
N ILE A 18 14.42 -8.47 -14.34
CA ILE A 18 14.53 -7.09 -14.83
C ILE A 18 15.62 -6.39 -14.02
N SER A 19 16.40 -5.54 -14.67
CA SER A 19 17.48 -4.77 -14.05
C SER A 19 17.63 -3.44 -14.76
N SER A 20 18.00 -2.41 -14.01
CA SER A 20 18.30 -1.08 -14.53
C SER A 20 19.30 -0.41 -13.59
N ASP A 21 20.05 0.54 -14.11
CA ASP A 21 20.87 1.49 -13.35
C ASP A 21 20.03 2.61 -12.72
N ASN A 22 18.75 2.72 -13.07
CA ASN A 22 17.80 3.68 -12.50
C ASN A 22 16.54 2.99 -11.95
N GLY A 23 16.31 3.12 -10.64
CA GLY A 23 15.16 2.49 -9.97
C GLY A 23 13.79 3.01 -10.41
N ILE A 24 13.66 4.29 -10.79
CA ILE A 24 12.40 4.87 -11.26
C ILE A 24 12.01 4.30 -12.63
N SER A 25 13.00 4.13 -13.51
CA SER A 25 12.80 3.51 -14.82
C SER A 25 12.42 2.04 -14.66
N LEU A 26 13.09 1.31 -13.75
CA LEU A 26 12.77 -0.08 -13.42
C LEU A 26 11.33 -0.24 -12.90
N ASP A 27 10.93 0.59 -11.95
CA ASP A 27 9.59 0.57 -11.37
C ASP A 27 8.51 0.93 -12.41
N SER A 28 8.82 1.86 -13.32
CA SER A 28 7.94 2.23 -14.43
C SER A 28 7.73 1.06 -15.40
N ILE A 29 8.80 0.34 -15.74
CA ILE A 29 8.72 -0.89 -16.54
C ILE A 29 7.91 -1.97 -15.82
N MET A 30 8.16 -2.20 -14.53
CA MET A 30 7.39 -3.18 -13.75
C MET A 30 5.91 -2.82 -13.68
N ALA A 31 5.57 -1.54 -13.52
CA ALA A 31 4.20 -1.06 -13.56
C ALA A 31 3.54 -1.35 -14.92
N ALA A 32 4.23 -1.06 -16.03
CA ALA A 32 3.77 -1.37 -17.37
C ALA A 32 3.57 -2.87 -17.59
N MET A 33 4.51 -3.71 -17.13
CA MET A 33 4.39 -5.17 -17.14
C MET A 33 3.18 -5.65 -16.33
N MET A 34 2.82 -4.99 -15.23
CA MET A 34 1.61 -5.29 -14.44
C MET A 34 0.31 -4.80 -15.09
N GLY A 35 0.37 -4.16 -16.27
CA GLY A 35 -0.78 -3.56 -16.96
C GLY A 35 -1.22 -2.21 -16.40
N LEU A 36 -0.36 -1.56 -15.60
CA LEU A 36 -0.59 -0.23 -15.05
C LEU A 36 0.10 0.83 -15.91
N LYS A 37 -0.47 2.04 -15.94
CA LYS A 37 0.25 3.19 -16.48
C LYS A 37 1.12 3.81 -15.38
N PRO A 38 2.43 4.05 -15.60
CA PRO A 38 3.31 4.62 -14.58
C PRO A 38 2.80 5.92 -13.96
N ASP A 39 2.20 6.79 -14.78
CA ASP A 39 1.59 8.06 -14.38
C ASP A 39 0.39 7.93 -13.44
N THR A 40 -0.13 6.72 -13.21
CA THR A 40 -1.21 6.48 -12.22
C THR A 40 -0.68 6.16 -10.83
N ILE A 41 0.62 5.91 -10.68
CA ILE A 41 1.26 5.57 -9.42
C ILE A 41 1.85 6.85 -8.83
N GLU A 42 1.35 7.26 -7.65
CA GLU A 42 1.72 8.53 -7.00
C GLU A 42 3.23 8.65 -6.76
N LEU A 43 3.89 7.56 -6.37
CA LEU A 43 5.35 7.53 -6.19
C LEU A 43 6.09 7.92 -7.48
N LEU A 44 5.65 7.40 -8.63
CA LEU A 44 6.27 7.68 -9.93
C LEU A 44 5.96 9.10 -10.41
N GLN A 45 4.77 9.62 -10.12
CA GLN A 45 4.43 11.03 -10.37
C GLN A 45 5.38 11.96 -9.60
N VAL A 46 5.56 11.74 -8.29
CA VAL A 46 6.47 12.54 -7.46
C VAL A 46 7.92 12.38 -7.93
N ALA A 47 8.33 11.19 -8.35
CA ALA A 47 9.68 10.96 -8.89
C ALA A 47 9.91 11.74 -10.20
N LYS A 48 8.91 11.77 -11.08
CA LYS A 48 8.93 12.57 -12.32
C LYS A 48 9.04 14.06 -12.02
N GLU A 49 8.20 14.58 -11.10
CA GLU A 49 8.24 15.99 -10.68
C GLU A 49 9.60 16.41 -10.11
N ARG A 50 10.28 15.47 -9.45
CA ARG A 50 11.62 15.67 -8.87
C ARG A 50 12.77 15.35 -9.83
N ASN A 51 12.48 14.99 -11.09
CA ASN A 51 13.47 14.58 -12.09
C ASN A 51 14.40 13.45 -11.61
N LEU A 52 13.85 12.43 -10.91
CA LEU A 52 14.64 11.32 -10.35
C LEU A 52 14.82 10.13 -11.31
N GLY A 53 14.18 10.17 -12.48
CA GLY A 53 14.30 9.18 -13.54
C GLY A 53 13.17 9.30 -14.56
N GLU A 54 13.27 8.53 -15.63
CA GLU A 54 12.25 8.49 -16.67
C GLU A 54 11.09 7.57 -16.24
N THR A 55 9.87 8.01 -16.54
CA THR A 55 8.62 7.29 -16.25
C THR A 55 7.79 7.05 -17.50
N ASP A 56 8.09 7.75 -18.60
CA ASP A 56 7.53 7.48 -19.91
C ASP A 56 8.25 6.30 -20.56
N ILE A 57 7.52 5.19 -20.71
CA ILE A 57 8.03 3.94 -21.28
C ILE A 57 8.63 4.15 -22.67
N SER A 58 8.12 5.12 -23.46
CA SER A 58 8.63 5.40 -24.81
C SER A 58 10.03 6.02 -24.84
N ASN A 59 10.46 6.61 -23.71
CA ASN A 59 11.77 7.23 -23.55
C ASN A 59 12.77 6.32 -22.82
N ILE A 60 12.34 5.15 -22.33
CA ILE A 60 13.20 4.18 -21.65
C ILE A 60 13.81 3.24 -22.69
N ILE A 61 15.15 3.14 -22.70
CA ILE A 61 15.85 2.16 -23.52
C ILE A 61 15.67 0.78 -22.89
N ILE A 62 15.12 -0.16 -23.66
CA ILE A 62 14.86 -1.53 -23.21
C ILE A 62 15.74 -2.47 -24.04
N ASP A 63 16.67 -3.15 -23.36
CA ASP A 63 17.41 -4.28 -23.93
C ASP A 63 16.69 -5.59 -23.58
N GLY A 64 15.80 -6.03 -24.47
CA GLY A 64 14.96 -7.22 -24.29
C GLY A 64 13.50 -6.98 -24.67
N GLU A 65 12.62 -7.92 -24.27
CA GLU A 65 11.20 -7.88 -24.61
C GLU A 65 10.35 -7.40 -23.42
N LEU A 66 9.57 -6.34 -23.66
CA LEU A 66 8.56 -5.87 -22.73
C LEU A 66 7.24 -6.63 -22.96
N GLU A 67 6.86 -7.47 -22.00
CA GLU A 67 5.61 -8.23 -22.04
C GLU A 67 4.69 -7.87 -20.87
N VAL A 68 3.40 -7.64 -21.17
CA VAL A 68 2.37 -7.46 -20.14
C VAL A 68 2.03 -8.81 -19.52
N ILE A 69 2.10 -8.89 -18.20
CA ILE A 69 1.77 -10.08 -17.41
C ILE A 69 0.25 -10.20 -17.31
N SER A 70 -0.33 -11.06 -18.15
CA SER A 70 -1.78 -11.25 -18.22
C SER A 70 -2.42 -11.60 -16.87
N GLY A 71 -3.49 -10.89 -16.50
CA GLY A 71 -4.26 -11.16 -15.28
C GLY A 71 -3.50 -10.90 -13.98
N PHE A 72 -2.50 -10.01 -13.97
CA PHE A 72 -1.82 -9.60 -12.74
C PHE A 72 -2.79 -8.91 -11.77
N LYS A 73 -2.87 -9.40 -10.52
CA LYS A 73 -3.76 -8.80 -9.51
C LYS A 73 -3.07 -7.66 -8.78
N THR A 74 -3.61 -6.44 -8.91
CA THR A 74 -3.17 -5.30 -8.12
C THR A 74 -3.93 -5.23 -6.79
N PRO A 75 -3.45 -4.47 -5.78
CA PRO A 75 -4.27 -4.12 -4.63
C PRO A 75 -5.59 -3.49 -5.08
N ASN A 76 -6.64 -3.62 -4.26
CA ASN A 76 -7.97 -3.10 -4.60
C ASN A 76 -7.91 -1.58 -4.85
N ASN A 77 -8.08 -1.20 -6.11
CA ASN A 77 -8.18 0.18 -6.55
C ASN A 77 -9.60 0.68 -6.34
N SER A 78 -9.96 0.94 -5.10
CA SER A 78 -11.22 1.62 -4.82
C SER A 78 -11.19 3.00 -5.48
N ILE A 79 -12.28 3.36 -6.16
CA ILE A 79 -12.58 4.66 -6.81
C ILE A 79 -12.12 5.88 -5.97
N LEU A 80 -12.08 5.71 -4.64
CA LEU A 80 -11.58 6.67 -3.66
C LEU A 80 -10.11 7.12 -3.89
N GLN A 81 -9.22 6.27 -4.41
CA GLN A 81 -7.84 6.68 -4.71
C GLN A 81 -7.78 7.75 -5.82
N ARG A 82 -8.69 7.73 -6.79
CA ARG A 82 -8.78 8.77 -7.83
C ARG A 82 -9.38 10.07 -7.26
N ILE A 83 -10.36 9.98 -6.37
CA ILE A 83 -11.00 11.15 -5.72
C ILE A 83 -10.03 11.88 -4.78
N ARG A 84 -9.11 11.15 -4.13
CA ARG A 84 -8.04 11.70 -3.28
C ARG A 84 -7.15 12.74 -3.97
N ARG A 85 -7.06 12.71 -5.31
CA ARG A 85 -6.16 13.58 -6.10
C ARG A 85 -6.63 15.04 -6.20
N THR A 86 -7.93 15.31 -6.10
CA THR A 86 -8.49 16.65 -6.39
C THR A 86 -8.85 17.44 -5.14
N ALA A 87 -9.29 16.78 -4.08
CA ALA A 87 -9.57 17.42 -2.78
C ALA A 87 -8.44 17.06 -1.82
N GLY A 88 -7.48 17.98 -1.67
CA GLY A 88 -6.15 17.72 -1.10
C GLY A 88 -6.09 17.38 0.41
N PRO A 89 -5.10 17.91 1.16
CA PRO A 89 -4.76 17.52 2.54
C PRO A 89 -5.94 17.51 3.53
N HIS A 90 -6.95 18.36 3.31
CA HIS A 90 -8.10 18.50 4.20
C HIS A 90 -9.11 17.35 4.11
N VAL A 91 -9.27 16.70 2.94
CA VAL A 91 -10.10 15.50 2.82
C VAL A 91 -9.32 14.26 3.21
N PHE A 92 -7.99 14.28 3.08
CA PHE A 92 -7.12 13.15 3.39
C PHE A 92 -7.26 12.66 4.84
N ASN A 93 -7.26 13.57 5.83
CA ASN A 93 -7.44 13.19 7.24
C ASN A 93 -8.83 12.60 7.51
N PHE A 94 -9.87 13.14 6.86
CA PHE A 94 -11.23 12.64 7.03
C PHE A 94 -11.44 11.27 6.35
N ALA A 95 -10.88 11.08 5.15
CA ALA A 95 -11.02 9.87 4.36
C ALA A 95 -10.10 8.72 4.83
N SER A 96 -9.08 8.99 5.63
CA SER A 96 -8.10 7.99 6.06
C SER A 96 -8.67 7.02 7.10
N VAL A 97 -8.78 5.75 6.75
CA VAL A 97 -9.21 4.69 7.67
C VAL A 97 -8.10 4.31 8.65
N LYS A 98 -8.48 3.75 9.80
CA LYS A 98 -7.52 3.23 10.80
C LYS A 98 -7.58 1.71 10.86
N PRO A 99 -6.42 1.05 11.02
CA PRO A 99 -6.34 -0.41 11.09
C PRO A 99 -7.07 -0.95 12.33
N ILE A 100 -7.66 -2.13 12.22
CA ILE A 100 -8.33 -2.83 13.32
C ILE A 100 -7.71 -4.22 13.46
N VAL A 101 -7.58 -4.71 14.68
CA VAL A 101 -7.04 -6.04 14.94
C VAL A 101 -8.17 -7.07 15.01
N ASN A 102 -8.09 -8.09 14.15
CA ASN A 102 -8.92 -9.27 14.24
C ASN A 102 -8.38 -10.20 15.33
N HIS A 103 -9.07 -10.23 16.48
CA HIS A 103 -8.66 -11.01 17.65
C HIS A 103 -8.61 -12.51 17.39
N ASN A 104 -9.38 -13.04 16.43
CA ASN A 104 -9.37 -14.47 16.10
C ASN A 104 -8.11 -14.89 15.33
N LYS A 105 -7.51 -13.98 14.57
CA LYS A 105 -6.26 -14.23 13.83
C LYS A 105 -5.02 -13.81 14.61
N CYS A 106 -5.14 -12.80 15.46
CA CYS A 106 -4.00 -12.23 16.18
C CYS A 106 -3.38 -13.23 17.16
N LYS A 107 -2.07 -13.48 17.02
CA LYS A 107 -1.27 -14.28 17.96
C LYS A 107 -0.47 -13.45 18.97
N ILE A 108 -0.72 -12.14 19.06
CA ILE A 108 -0.09 -11.22 20.01
C ILE A 108 1.46 -11.25 19.89
N CYS A 109 1.97 -11.42 18.67
CA CYS A 109 3.42 -11.42 18.40
C CYS A 109 4.08 -10.03 18.51
N LYS A 110 3.29 -8.97 18.70
CA LYS A 110 3.72 -7.57 18.85
C LYS A 110 4.42 -6.95 17.62
N LYS A 111 4.54 -7.66 16.50
CA LYS A 111 5.19 -7.11 15.29
C LYS A 111 4.61 -5.78 14.82
N CYS A 112 3.28 -5.64 14.84
CA CYS A 112 2.59 -4.39 14.50
C CYS A 112 2.95 -3.20 15.40
N ILE A 113 3.35 -3.45 16.65
CA ILE A 113 3.80 -2.44 17.61
C ILE A 113 5.22 -2.01 17.25
N GLU A 114 6.12 -2.98 17.02
CA GLU A 114 7.53 -2.72 16.66
C GLU A 114 7.69 -1.90 15.39
N VAL A 115 6.90 -2.18 14.34
CA VAL A 115 7.03 -1.53 13.03
C VAL A 115 6.31 -0.20 12.93
N CYS A 116 5.58 0.23 13.96
CA CYS A 116 4.79 1.45 13.90
C CYS A 116 5.69 2.70 14.02
N PRO A 117 5.90 3.49 12.96
CA PRO A 117 6.86 4.59 12.97
C PRO A 117 6.48 5.73 13.93
N VAL A 118 5.20 5.82 14.28
CA VAL A 118 4.63 6.86 15.16
C VAL A 118 4.15 6.31 16.51
N SER A 119 4.51 5.05 16.84
CA SER A 119 4.13 4.39 18.10
C SER A 119 2.62 4.47 18.42
N ALA A 120 1.78 4.34 17.40
CA ALA A 120 0.33 4.37 17.52
C ALA A 120 -0.25 3.01 17.96
N MET A 121 0.44 1.90 17.75
CA MET A 121 -0.02 0.57 18.16
C MET A 121 0.44 0.28 19.60
N ASN A 122 -0.48 -0.12 20.48
CA ASN A 122 -0.19 -0.42 21.89
C ASN A 122 -0.91 -1.70 22.34
N LEU A 123 -0.40 -2.38 23.37
CA LEU A 123 -1.06 -3.56 23.92
C LEU A 123 -2.07 -3.12 24.99
N THR A 124 -3.36 -3.24 24.71
CA THR A 124 -4.46 -2.90 25.63
C THR A 124 -5.33 -4.13 25.82
N ASN A 125 -5.69 -4.48 27.07
CA ASN A 125 -6.64 -5.56 27.35
C ASN A 125 -6.37 -6.85 26.55
N LYS A 126 -5.09 -7.26 26.47
CA LYS A 126 -4.55 -8.48 25.81
C LYS A 126 -4.27 -8.40 24.31
N PHE A 127 -4.88 -7.49 23.55
CA PHE A 127 -4.65 -7.38 22.10
C PHE A 127 -4.01 -6.05 21.71
N PRO A 128 -3.25 -6.00 20.60
CA PRO A 128 -2.81 -4.72 20.06
C PRO A 128 -4.03 -3.88 19.64
N GLU A 129 -4.03 -2.61 20.02
CA GLU A 129 -5.04 -1.62 19.66
C GLU A 129 -4.34 -0.37 19.10
N VAL A 130 -5.02 0.33 18.18
CA VAL A 130 -4.50 1.54 17.54
C VAL A 130 -4.95 2.79 18.30
N ASP A 131 -4.00 3.64 18.66
CA ASP A 131 -4.25 5.02 19.02
C ASP A 131 -4.60 5.79 17.74
N ARG A 132 -5.89 6.04 17.54
CA ARG A 132 -6.42 6.71 16.35
C ARG A 132 -5.95 8.14 16.19
N LYS A 133 -5.59 8.82 17.29
CA LYS A 133 -5.10 10.20 17.29
C LYS A 133 -3.65 10.27 16.82
N LYS A 134 -2.83 9.27 17.17
CA LYS A 134 -1.42 9.19 16.74
C LYS A 134 -1.23 8.56 15.38
N CYS A 135 -2.10 7.62 14.99
CA CYS A 135 -1.93 6.87 13.76
C CYS A 135 -1.96 7.78 12.51
N ILE A 136 -0.94 7.69 11.66
CA ILE A 136 -0.83 8.44 10.40
C ILE A 136 -1.34 7.66 9.18
N SER A 137 -1.96 6.49 9.39
CA SER A 137 -2.47 5.62 8.31
C SER A 137 -1.42 5.19 7.28
N CYS A 138 -0.18 4.94 7.72
CA CYS A 138 0.89 4.39 6.87
C CYS A 138 0.74 2.89 6.55
N PHE A 139 -0.08 2.18 7.32
CA PHE A 139 -0.38 0.75 7.17
C PHE A 139 0.80 -0.23 7.29
N CYS A 140 1.99 0.21 7.75
CA CYS A 140 3.12 -0.70 8.01
C CYS A 140 2.75 -1.87 8.94
N CYS A 141 1.82 -1.65 9.89
CA CYS A 141 1.31 -2.70 10.77
C CYS A 141 0.58 -3.83 10.01
N ASP A 142 -0.15 -3.50 8.95
CA ASP A 142 -0.82 -4.47 8.07
C ASP A 142 0.20 -5.23 7.22
N GLU A 143 1.09 -4.47 6.58
CA GLU A 143 2.13 -5.01 5.70
C GLU A 143 3.06 -6.00 6.40
N HIS A 144 3.29 -5.84 7.70
CA HIS A 144 4.22 -6.69 8.47
C HIS A 144 3.51 -7.69 9.38
N CYS A 145 2.18 -7.81 9.35
CA CYS A 145 1.47 -8.77 10.20
C CYS A 145 1.54 -10.18 9.62
N PRO A 146 2.33 -11.12 10.17
CA PRO A 146 2.52 -12.45 9.56
C PRO A 146 1.26 -13.33 9.65
N TYR A 147 0.24 -12.89 10.40
CA TYR A 147 -1.01 -13.61 10.61
C TYR A 147 -2.19 -12.99 9.84
N GLY A 148 -1.97 -11.94 9.06
CA GLY A 148 -3.03 -11.21 8.36
C GLY A 148 -4.16 -10.77 9.31
N ALA A 149 -3.77 -10.36 10.53
CA ALA A 149 -4.68 -10.03 11.61
C ALA A 149 -5.04 -8.54 11.66
N ILE A 150 -4.36 -7.70 10.90
CA ILE A 150 -4.74 -6.31 10.72
C ILE A 150 -5.77 -6.23 9.59
N ILE A 151 -6.82 -5.46 9.79
CA ILE A 151 -7.92 -5.27 8.85
C ILE A 151 -8.04 -3.78 8.57
N LEU A 152 -8.11 -3.41 7.30
CA LEU A 152 -8.44 -2.06 6.87
C LEU A 152 -9.96 -2.00 6.62
N PRO A 153 -10.75 -1.36 7.50
CA PRO A 153 -12.20 -1.28 7.35
C PRO A 153 -12.57 -0.43 6.12
N SER A 154 -13.79 -0.61 5.62
CA SER A 154 -14.36 0.35 4.67
C SER A 154 -14.56 1.71 5.34
N TRP A 155 -14.62 2.79 4.55
CA TRP A 155 -14.80 4.13 5.12
C TRP A 155 -16.07 4.27 5.98
N PRO A 156 -17.25 3.76 5.59
CA PRO A 156 -18.44 3.79 6.46
C PRO A 156 -18.24 3.03 7.77
N GLN A 157 -17.54 1.89 7.72
CA GLN A 157 -17.25 1.09 8.91
C GLN A 157 -16.25 1.81 9.82
N ASP A 158 -15.23 2.46 9.26
CA ASP A 158 -14.29 3.28 10.01
C ASP A 158 -14.98 4.47 10.69
N LEU A 159 -15.91 5.15 9.99
CA LEU A 159 -16.72 6.23 10.55
C LEU A 159 -17.53 5.76 11.75
N TYR A 160 -18.14 4.58 11.68
CA TYR A 160 -18.86 4.00 12.81
C TYR A 160 -17.96 3.83 14.04
N TYR A 161 -16.73 3.34 13.88
CA TYR A 161 -15.80 3.19 15.00
C TYR A 161 -15.40 4.55 15.62
N ARG A 162 -15.14 5.57 14.77
CA ARG A 162 -14.88 6.95 15.24
C ARG A 162 -16.01 7.48 16.12
N LEU A 163 -17.26 7.31 15.70
CA LEU A 163 -18.44 7.79 16.44
C LEU A 163 -18.66 7.03 17.76
N LYS A 164 -18.18 5.78 17.86
CA LYS A 164 -18.24 4.97 19.08
C LYS A 164 -17.06 5.19 20.02
N GLY A 165 -16.10 6.04 19.67
CA GLY A 165 -14.87 6.24 20.45
C GLY A 165 -13.96 5.01 20.50
N LYS A 166 -14.08 4.14 19.50
CA LYS A 166 -13.24 2.94 19.32
C LYS A 166 -12.17 3.18 18.27
#